data_AF-A0A1V8M680-F1
#
_entry.id   AF-A0A1V8M680-F1
#
_cell.length_a   1.000
_cell.length_b   1.000
_cell.length_c   1.000
_cell.angle_alpha   90.00
_cell.angle_beta   90.00
_cell.angle_gamma   90.00
#
_symmetry.space_group_name_H-M   'P 1'
#
loop_
_entity.id
_entity.type
_entity.pdbx_description
1 polymer ?
#
loop_
_entity_poly.entity_id
_entity_poly.type
_entity_poly.pdbx_seq_one_letter_code
_entity_poly.pdbx_strand_id
1 'polypeptide(L)' 'MPNTIKTLTPAGGRSAFDIVQGVEQQFNVVVAPIGSDLKNSIFRVVHMGNKDRSYTEVLLNALYKCYEKQ' A
#
# COMPACT_ATOMS: atom_id res chain seq x y z
N MET A 1 -10.29 17.56 11.02
CA MET A 1 -9.43 17.11 9.90
C MET A 1 -9.51 15.59 9.86
N PRO A 2 -9.93 14.95 8.75
CA PRO A 2 -10.08 13.50 8.74
C PRO A 2 -8.70 12.87 8.58
N ASN A 3 -8.03 12.66 9.72
CA ASN A 3 -6.82 11.84 9.84
C ASN A 3 -7.19 10.41 9.47
N THR A 4 -7.01 10.05 8.20
CA THR A 4 -7.59 8.82 7.68
C THR A 4 -6.48 7.92 7.19
N ILE A 5 -6.38 6.77 7.84
CA ILE A 5 -5.63 5.61 7.38
C ILE A 5 -6.66 4.69 6.74
N LYS A 6 -6.40 4.26 5.50
CA LYS A 6 -7.28 3.30 4.83
C LYS A 6 -6.65 1.91 4.91
N THR A 7 -7.38 0.95 5.46
CA THR A 7 -7.05 -0.47 5.38
C THR A 7 -7.41 -1.01 4.01
N LEU A 8 -6.48 -1.73 3.39
CA LEU A 8 -6.64 -2.41 2.12
C LEU A 8 -6.39 -3.90 2.29
N THR A 9 -7.24 -4.70 1.64
CA THR A 9 -7.11 -6.15 1.55
C THR A 9 -6.60 -6.50 0.16
N PRO A 10 -5.52 -7.29 0.03
CA PRO A 10 -5.06 -7.77 -1.25
C PRO A 10 -6.12 -8.56 -2.02
N ALA A 11 -6.24 -8.29 -3.32
CA ALA A 11 -7.04 -9.13 -4.22
C ALA A 11 -6.27 -10.38 -4.69
N GLY A 12 -7.00 -11.43 -5.08
CA GLY A 12 -6.44 -12.60 -5.75
C GLY A 12 -5.60 -13.53 -4.86
N GLY A 13 -5.85 -13.55 -3.54
CA GLY A 13 -5.14 -14.43 -2.61
C GLY A 13 -3.69 -14.04 -2.32
N ARG A 14 -3.27 -12.83 -2.71
CA ARG A 14 -1.91 -12.34 -2.50
C ARG A 14 -1.64 -11.99 -1.04
N SER A 15 -0.40 -12.18 -0.61
CA SER A 15 0.06 -11.73 0.70
C SER A 15 0.16 -10.20 0.75
N ALA A 16 -0.44 -9.59 1.76
CA ALA A 16 -0.30 -8.16 2.03
C ALA A 16 1.15 -7.76 2.31
N PHE A 17 1.94 -8.66 2.90
CA PHE A 17 3.35 -8.44 3.19
C PHE A 17 4.18 -8.38 1.90
N ASP A 18 3.91 -9.27 0.95
CA ASP A 18 4.64 -9.31 -0.33
C ASP A 18 4.35 -8.06 -1.15
N ILE A 19 3.09 -7.57 -1.09
CA ILE A 19 2.73 -6.28 -1.68
C ILE A 19 3.54 -5.17 -1.02
N VAL A 20 3.54 -5.06 0.32
CA VAL A 20 4.29 -4.03 1.06
C VAL A 20 5.76 -4.01 0.64
N GLN A 21 6.42 -5.17 0.61
CA GLN A 21 7.81 -5.29 0.17
C GLN A 21 7.98 -4.91 -1.31
N GLY A 22 7.06 -5.34 -2.17
CA GLY A 22 7.08 -5.05 -3.60
C GLY A 22 6.96 -3.55 -3.89
N VAL A 23 6.07 -2.84 -3.20
CA VAL A 23 5.92 -1.38 -3.39
C VAL A 23 7.14 -0.60 -2.92
N GLU A 24 7.72 -1.02 -1.80
CA GLU A 24 8.93 -0.40 -1.25
C GLU A 24 10.12 -0.62 -2.19
N GLN A 25 10.40 -1.87 -2.57
CA GLN A 25 11.56 -2.23 -3.38
C GLN A 25 11.49 -1.70 -4.81
N GLN A 26 10.31 -1.72 -5.44
CA GLN A 26 10.17 -1.38 -6.86
C GLN A 26 9.85 0.09 -7.13
N PHE A 27 9.20 0.77 -6.17
CA PHE A 27 8.69 2.13 -6.39
C PHE A 27 9.15 3.12 -5.33
N ASN A 28 9.95 2.70 -4.33
CA ASN A 28 10.35 3.53 -3.20
C ASN A 28 9.14 4.14 -2.47
N VAL A 29 8.03 3.40 -2.43
CA VAL A 29 6.78 3.80 -1.77
C VAL A 29 6.60 2.95 -0.52
N VAL A 30 6.56 3.60 0.64
CA VAL A 30 6.30 2.93 1.92
C VAL A 30 4.81 2.94 2.22
N VAL A 31 4.23 1.75 2.31
CA VAL A 31 2.88 1.52 2.85
C VAL A 31 3.00 0.87 4.23
N ALA A 32 1.99 1.03 5.09
CA ALA A 32 2.06 0.58 6.47
C ALA A 32 1.64 -0.90 6.57
N PRO A 33 2.56 -1.84 6.89
CA PRO A 33 2.17 -3.21 7.18
C PRO A 33 1.37 -3.30 8.47
N ILE A 34 0.68 -4.43 8.63
CA ILE A 34 0.08 -4.84 9.90
C ILE A 34 0.87 -6.06 10.40
N GLY A 35 1.07 -6.15 11.72
CA GLY A 35 1.79 -7.28 12.33
C GLY A 35 0.87 -8.47 12.64
N SER A 36 1.47 -9.52 13.21
CA SER A 36 0.77 -10.71 13.72
C SER A 36 -0.11 -11.38 12.64
N ASP A 37 -1.32 -11.76 13.01
CA ASP A 37 -2.18 -12.68 12.25
C ASP A 37 -2.74 -12.03 10.97
N LEU A 38 -2.64 -10.70 10.90
CA LEU A 38 -3.14 -9.88 9.81
C LEU A 38 -2.04 -9.49 8.82
N LYS A 39 -0.77 -9.88 9.09
CA LYS A 39 0.41 -9.53 8.27
C LYS A 39 0.25 -9.86 6.80
N ASN A 40 -0.34 -11.01 6.50
CA ASN A 40 -0.50 -11.47 5.12
C ASN A 40 -1.86 -11.09 4.53
N SER A 41 -2.76 -10.49 5.31
CA SER A 41 -4.17 -10.31 4.92
C SER A 41 -4.55 -8.85 4.68
N ILE A 42 -3.89 -7.90 5.35
CA ILE A 42 -4.20 -6.48 5.21
C ILE A 42 -2.94 -5.61 5.35
N PHE A 43 -2.96 -4.48 4.65
CA PHE A 43 -2.00 -3.39 4.82
C PHE A 43 -2.75 -2.07 4.86
N ARG A 44 -2.05 -0.99 5.19
CA ARG A 44 -2.64 0.33 5.38
C ARG A 44 -1.95 1.36 4.52
N VAL A 45 -2.74 2.28 3.98
CA VAL A 45 -2.27 3.46 3.27
C VAL A 45 -2.53 4.67 4.14
N VAL A 46 -1.47 5.44 4.37
CA VAL A 46 -1.55 6.74 5.05
C VAL A 46 -1.70 7.81 3.98
N HIS A 47 -2.80 8.56 4.03
CA HIS A 47 -3.04 9.73 3.20
C HIS A 47 -3.20 10.98 4.09
N MET A 48 -2.26 11.11 5.02
CA MET A 48 -2.15 12.22 5.98
C MET A 48 -0.86 13.04 5.75
N GLY A 49 -0.84 14.26 6.28
CA GLY A 49 0.31 15.17 6.20
C GLY A 49 0.28 16.08 4.97
N ASN A 50 1.39 16.75 4.70
CA ASN A 50 1.55 17.59 3.50
C ASN A 50 1.77 16.71 2.27
N LYS A 51 0.69 16.08 1.80
CA LYS A 51 0.66 15.25 0.60
C LYS A 51 -0.17 15.97 -0.45
N ASP A 52 0.41 16.15 -1.62
CA ASP A 52 -0.26 16.71 -2.78
C ASP A 52 -0.85 15.58 -3.65
N ARG A 53 -1.54 15.97 -4.72
CA ARG A 53 -2.12 15.02 -5.67
C ARG A 53 -1.05 14.13 -6.33
N SER A 54 0.13 14.68 -6.57
CA SER A 54 1.23 13.94 -7.23
C SER A 54 1.68 12.74 -6.38
N TYR A 55 1.77 12.91 -5.06
CA TYR A 55 2.04 11.80 -4.14
C TYR A 55 1.00 10.68 -4.24
N THR A 56 -0.29 11.03 -4.27
CA THR A 56 -1.37 10.04 -4.41
C THR A 56 -1.30 9.31 -5.75
N GLU A 57 -0.98 10.02 -6.84
CA GLU A 57 -0.82 9.41 -8.17
C GLU A 57 0.37 8.44 -8.21
N VAL A 58 1.51 8.79 -7.59
CA VAL A 58 2.66 7.87 -7.48
C VAL A 58 2.28 6.60 -6.71
N LEU A 59 1.59 6.74 -5.58
CA LEU A 59 1.13 5.61 -4.79
C LEU A 59 0.15 4.72 -5.58
N LEU A 60 -0.85 5.32 -6.23
CA LEU A 60 -1.83 4.57 -7.03
C LEU A 60 -1.13 3.82 -8.17
N ASN A 61 -0.22 4.48 -8.89
CA ASN A 61 0.54 3.86 -9.97
C ASN A 61 1.40 2.69 -9.48
N ALA A 62 2.02 2.83 -8.31
CA ALA A 62 2.83 1.77 -7.72
C ALA A 62 1.96 0.55 -7.33
N LEU A 63 0.79 0.79 -6.73
CA LEU A 63 -0.17 -0.26 -6.42
C LEU A 63 -0.70 -0.94 -7.69
N TYR A 64 -1.14 -0.18 -8.69
CA TYR A 64 -1.60 -0.74 -9.96
C TYR A 64 -0.54 -1.61 -10.63
N LYS A 65 0.71 -1.13 -10.72
CA LYS A 65 1.81 -1.91 -11.29
C LYS A 65 2.15 -3.15 -10.48
N CYS A 66 2.00 -3.11 -9.16
CA CYS A 66 2.18 -4.29 -8.31
C CYS A 66 1.11 -5.36 -8.59
N TYR A 67 -0.12 -4.95 -8.96
CA TYR A 67 -1.18 -5.88 -9.39
C TYR A 67 -1.07 -6.31 -10.87
N GLU A 68 -0.58 -5.44 -11.76
CA GLU A 68 -0.42 -5.72 -13.19
C GLU A 68 0.83 -6.54 -13.54
N LYS A 69 1.93 -6.40 -12.77
CA LYS A 69 3.09 -7.27 -12.93
C LYS A 69 2.74 -8.68 -12.45
N GLN A 70 2.47 -9.49 -13.47
CA GLN A 70 2.28 -10.93 -13.47
C GLN A 70 3.56 -11.66 -13.09
#